data_AF-A0A927TYD1-F1
#
_entry.id   AF-A0A927TYD1-F1
#
_cell.length_a   1.000
_cell.length_b   1.000
_cell.length_c   1.000
_cell.angle_alpha   90.00
_cell.angle_beta   90.00
_cell.angle_gamma   90.00
#
_symmetry.space_group_name_H-M   'P 1'
#
loop_
_entity.id
_entity.type
_entity.pdbx_description
1 polymer ?
#
loop_
_entity_poly.entity_id
_entity_poly.type
_entity_poly.pdbx_seq_one_letter_code
_entity_poly.pdbx_strand_id
1 'polypeptide(L)'
;MTKEFFNQTLSNFTHNVASGDAIRHLADKGYTVPEIAGKLDFPTPVERIRKTVWEHYQNTGVIRMEKPDAMPHVQVHYEKVQGSYGKTSFRRVEEVVDAEPKEYLRIEFGKEKYKDKETFQRKLEGLDTKDREYVENLPWPLQPVYHVADERMKRIMEKWKGAD
;
A
#
# COMPACT_ATOMS: atom_id res chain seq x y z
N MET A 1 -11.06 33.29 7.25
CA MET A 1 -10.16 32.19 7.66
C MET A 1 -9.69 32.50 9.07
N THR A 2 -10.05 31.69 10.08
CA THR A 2 -9.78 32.00 11.50
C THR A 2 -8.43 31.44 11.95
N LYS A 3 -7.81 32.04 12.97
CA LYS A 3 -6.51 31.64 13.53
C LYS A 3 -6.52 30.20 14.06
N GLU A 4 -7.68 29.74 14.55
CA GLU A 4 -7.93 28.36 14.98
C GLU A 4 -7.89 27.37 13.81
N PHE A 5 -8.49 27.70 12.67
CA PHE A 5 -8.45 26.84 11.47
C PHE A 5 -7.02 26.65 10.95
N PHE A 6 -6.22 27.72 10.96
CA PHE A 6 -4.82 27.67 10.57
C PHE A 6 -3.99 26.81 11.53
N ASN A 7 -4.12 27.01 12.84
CA ASN A 7 -3.40 26.21 13.84
C ASN A 7 -3.81 24.74 13.81
N GLN A 8 -5.08 24.45 13.57
CA GLN A 8 -5.59 23.09 13.41
C GLN A 8 -5.05 22.45 12.12
N THR A 9 -4.98 23.19 11.02
CA THR A 9 -4.42 22.71 9.75
C THR A 9 -2.92 22.50 9.85
N LEU A 10 -2.19 23.37 10.56
CA LEU A 10 -0.76 23.23 10.78
C LEU A 10 -0.44 22.07 11.72
N SER A 11 -1.18 21.92 12.82
CA SER A 11 -1.06 20.75 13.72
C SER A 11 -1.37 19.45 12.98
N ASN A 12 -2.47 19.42 12.23
CA ASN A 12 -2.80 18.30 11.36
C ASN A 12 -1.66 18.05 10.36
N PHE A 13 -1.06 19.08 9.77
CA PHE A 13 0.06 18.96 8.84
C PHE A 13 1.34 18.42 9.50
N THR A 14 1.69 18.87 10.70
CA THR A 14 2.86 18.37 11.44
C THR A 14 2.68 16.90 11.83
N HIS A 15 1.48 16.52 12.30
CA HIS A 15 1.11 15.11 12.43
C HIS A 15 1.01 14.40 11.06
N ASN A 16 0.80 15.14 9.96
CA ASN A 16 0.74 14.62 8.58
C ASN A 16 2.08 14.13 8.04
N VAL A 17 3.17 14.77 8.42
CA VAL A 17 4.53 14.39 7.99
C VAL A 17 5.13 13.35 8.93
N ALA A 18 4.89 13.46 10.24
CA ALA A 18 5.59 12.65 11.25
C ALA A 18 5.31 11.14 11.19
N SER A 19 4.06 10.72 10.95
CA SER A 19 3.70 9.28 11.01
C SER A 19 3.87 8.53 9.69
N GLY A 20 4.11 9.23 8.57
CA GLY A 20 4.08 8.63 7.24
C GLY A 20 5.10 7.52 7.05
N ASP A 21 6.35 7.75 7.45
CA ASP A 21 7.43 6.78 7.32
C ASP A 21 7.25 5.58 8.25
N ALA A 22 6.76 5.83 9.47
CA ALA A 22 6.45 4.75 10.42
C ALA A 22 5.35 3.83 9.87
N ILE A 23 4.29 4.39 9.26
CA ILE A 23 3.20 3.59 8.65
C ILE A 23 3.75 2.71 7.53
N ARG A 24 4.58 3.25 6.62
CA ARG A 24 5.17 2.50 5.50
C ARG A 24 6.07 1.37 6.00
N HIS A 25 6.97 1.67 6.94
CA HIS A 25 7.87 0.69 7.53
C HIS A 25 7.13 -0.44 8.25
N LEU A 26 6.05 -0.13 8.97
CA LEU A 26 5.21 -1.15 9.61
C LEU A 26 4.42 -1.95 8.57
N ALA A 27 3.96 -1.34 7.48
CA ALA A 27 3.32 -2.04 6.37
C ALA A 27 4.28 -3.04 5.70
N ASP A 28 5.54 -2.65 5.45
CA ASP A 28 6.58 -3.54 4.89
C ASP A 28 6.89 -4.74 5.81
N LYS A 29 6.75 -4.55 7.13
CA LYS A 29 6.85 -5.64 8.11
C LYS A 29 5.61 -6.54 8.17
N GLY A 30 4.58 -6.23 7.39
CA GLY A 30 3.34 -6.99 7.36
C GLY A 30 2.37 -6.68 8.51
N TYR A 31 2.44 -5.52 9.15
CA TYR A 31 1.41 -5.14 10.12
C TYR A 31 0.08 -4.76 9.45
N THR A 32 -1.04 -5.07 10.09
CA THR A 32 -2.39 -4.66 9.65
C THR A 32 -2.67 -3.21 10.04
N VAL A 33 -3.69 -2.58 9.43
CA VAL A 33 -4.08 -1.21 9.79
C VAL A 33 -4.40 -1.06 11.29
N PRO A 34 -5.18 -1.96 11.92
CA PRO A 34 -5.37 -1.94 13.38
C PRO A 34 -4.07 -2.07 14.18
N GLU A 35 -3.18 -2.98 13.78
CA GLU A 35 -1.88 -3.15 14.46
C GLU A 35 -0.98 -1.92 14.32
N ILE A 36 -0.97 -1.30 13.14
CA ILE A 36 -0.24 -0.04 12.89
C ILE A 36 -0.80 1.04 13.81
N ALA A 37 -2.13 1.22 13.86
CA ALA A 37 -2.76 2.22 14.72
C ALA A 37 -2.37 2.07 16.19
N GLY A 38 -2.26 0.84 16.69
CA GLY A 38 -1.82 0.54 18.06
C GLY A 38 -0.32 0.71 18.32
N LYS A 39 0.50 0.90 17.28
CA LYS A 39 1.97 1.04 17.37
C LYS A 39 2.49 2.44 17.12
N LEU A 40 1.65 3.38 16.68
CA LEU A 40 2.06 4.75 16.45
C LEU A 40 2.12 5.53 17.77
N ASP A 41 3.20 6.29 17.97
CA ASP A 41 3.38 7.13 19.16
C ASP A 41 2.34 8.27 19.25
N PHE A 42 1.78 8.67 18.11
CA PHE A 42 0.77 9.71 18.03
C PHE A 42 -0.51 9.17 17.39
N PRO A 43 -1.70 9.54 17.93
CA PRO A 43 -2.98 9.09 17.39
C PRO A 43 -3.15 9.59 15.96
N THR A 44 -3.02 8.68 15.00
CA THR A 44 -3.22 8.96 13.58
C THR A 44 -4.60 8.44 13.16
N PRO A 45 -5.44 9.24 12.50
CA PRO A 45 -6.76 8.77 12.04
C PRO A 45 -6.64 7.49 11.20
N VAL A 46 -7.47 6.49 11.51
CA VAL A 46 -7.44 5.18 10.84
C VAL A 46 -7.53 5.32 9.33
N GLU A 47 -8.40 6.18 8.82
CA GLU A 47 -8.58 6.39 7.37
C GLU A 47 -7.30 6.88 6.70
N ARG A 48 -6.49 7.67 7.41
CA ARG A 48 -5.19 8.09 6.89
C ARG A 48 -4.19 6.95 6.87
N ILE A 49 -4.17 6.09 7.89
CA ILE A 49 -3.33 4.89 7.90
C ILE A 49 -3.71 4.01 6.70
N ARG A 50 -5.00 3.76 6.48
CA ARG A 50 -5.52 2.99 5.32
C ARG A 50 -5.02 3.55 4.00
N LYS A 51 -5.20 4.86 3.80
CA LYS A 51 -4.76 5.56 2.58
C LYS A 51 -3.25 5.46 2.40
N THR A 52 -2.46 5.71 3.44
CA THR A 52 -0.99 5.66 3.36
C THR A 52 -0.48 4.25 3.07
N VAL A 53 -1.04 3.21 3.69
CA VAL A 53 -0.69 1.81 3.39
C VAL A 53 -1.06 1.46 1.96
N TRP A 54 -2.24 1.84 1.49
CA TRP A 54 -2.69 1.59 0.12
C TRP A 54 -1.80 2.25 -0.92
N GLU A 55 -1.49 3.54 -0.75
CA GLU A 55 -0.57 4.28 -1.62
C GLU A 55 0.83 3.67 -1.61
N HIS A 56 1.31 3.25 -0.44
CA HIS A 56 2.60 2.58 -0.31
C HIS A 56 2.66 1.26 -1.08
N TYR A 57 1.64 0.41 -0.96
CA TYR A 57 1.55 -0.84 -1.71
C TYR A 57 1.43 -0.64 -3.21
N GLN A 58 0.78 0.44 -3.66
CA GLN A 58 0.81 0.80 -5.08
C GLN A 58 2.20 1.25 -5.54
N ASN A 59 2.85 2.13 -4.77
CA ASN A 59 4.17 2.67 -5.10
C ASN A 59 5.27 1.61 -5.11
N THR A 60 5.19 0.60 -4.24
CA THR A 60 6.13 -0.53 -4.17
C THR A 60 5.75 -1.69 -5.11
N GLY A 61 4.61 -1.58 -5.79
CA GLY A 61 4.09 -2.60 -6.69
C GLY A 61 3.60 -3.86 -5.99
N VAL A 62 3.31 -3.82 -4.68
CA VAL A 62 2.59 -4.90 -3.99
C VAL A 62 1.17 -5.02 -4.53
N ILE A 63 0.54 -3.88 -4.84
CA ILE A 63 -0.78 -3.79 -5.47
C ILE A 63 -0.65 -3.00 -6.77
N ARG A 64 -1.28 -3.49 -7.85
CA ARG A 64 -1.40 -2.78 -9.12
C ARG A 64 -2.84 -2.71 -9.56
N MET A 65 -3.21 -1.58 -10.16
CA MET A 65 -4.55 -1.36 -10.71
C MET A 65 -4.72 -2.04 -12.08
N GLU A 66 -3.62 -2.17 -12.81
CA GLU A 66 -3.57 -2.78 -14.13
C GLU A 66 -2.77 -4.08 -14.07
N LYS A 67 -3.04 -4.97 -15.03
CA LYS A 67 -2.28 -6.21 -15.14
C LYS A 67 -0.82 -5.82 -15.36
N PRO A 68 0.13 -6.34 -14.56
CA PRO A 68 1.54 -6.14 -14.87
C PRO A 68 1.82 -6.84 -16.20
N ASP A 69 1.98 -6.03 -17.26
CA ASP A 69 2.61 -6.49 -18.47
C ASP A 69 4.05 -6.86 -18.12
N ALA A 70 4.58 -7.93 -18.74
CA ALA A 70 5.95 -8.39 -18.52
C ALA A 70 7.00 -7.42 -19.12
N MET A 71 6.75 -6.12 -19.09
CA MET A 71 7.65 -5.09 -19.58
C MET A 71 8.49 -4.53 -18.43
N PRO A 72 9.81 -4.36 -18.64
CA PRO A 72 10.70 -3.82 -17.63
C PRO A 72 10.32 -2.38 -17.29
N HIS A 73 10.52 -1.98 -16.03
CA HIS A 73 10.23 -0.62 -15.59
C HIS A 73 11.52 0.21 -15.55
N VAL A 74 11.40 1.50 -15.86
CA VAL A 74 12.51 2.46 -15.77
C VAL A 74 12.56 3.02 -14.36
N GLN A 75 13.66 2.79 -13.65
CA GLN A 75 13.97 3.48 -12.41
C GLN A 75 14.76 4.76 -12.74
N VAL A 76 14.41 5.87 -12.08
CA VAL A 76 15.07 7.17 -12.31
C VAL A 76 15.91 7.53 -11.09
N HIS A 77 17.22 7.63 -11.27
CA HIS A 77 18.16 8.11 -10.25
C HIS A 77 18.81 9.43 -10.69
N TYR A 78 19.28 10.22 -9.74
CA TYR A 78 20.01 11.46 -10.02
C TYR A 78 21.46 11.31 -9.56
N GLU A 79 22.38 11.28 -10.52
CA GLU A 79 23.81 11.24 -10.24
C GLU A 79 24.39 12.64 -10.14
N LYS A 80 25.21 12.88 -9.12
CA LYS A 80 25.95 14.13 -8.96
C LYS A 80 27.18 14.10 -9.86
N VAL A 81 27.24 14.99 -10.85
CA VAL A 81 28.37 15.14 -11.77
C VAL A 81 29.17 16.38 -11.39
N GLN A 82 30.48 16.22 -11.23
CA GLN A 82 31.41 17.32 -10.97
C GLN A 82 32.17 17.66 -12.25
N GLY A 83 31.88 18.82 -12.83
CA GLY A 83 32.53 19.30 -14.06
C GLY A 83 33.96 19.78 -13.83
N SER A 84 34.72 19.94 -14.91
CA SER A 84 36.14 20.36 -14.92
C SER A 84 36.43 21.73 -14.28
N TYR A 85 35.40 22.55 -14.06
CA TYR A 85 35.48 23.86 -13.38
C TYR A 85 34.89 23.86 -11.97
N GLY A 86 34.68 22.69 -11.35
CA GLY A 86 34.08 22.58 -10.01
C GLY A 86 32.56 22.79 -9.98
N LYS A 87 31.92 23.03 -11.12
CA LYS A 87 30.46 23.14 -11.23
C LYS A 87 29.82 21.77 -10.98
N THR A 88 28.98 21.68 -9.95
CA THR A 88 28.15 20.50 -9.68
C THR A 88 26.88 20.57 -10.52
N SER A 89 26.56 19.50 -11.24
CA SER A 89 25.26 19.29 -11.89
C SER A 89 24.66 17.94 -11.46
N PHE A 90 23.36 17.77 -11.64
CA PHE A 90 22.68 16.50 -11.44
C PHE A 90 22.28 15.93 -12.80
N ARG A 91 22.73 14.72 -13.10
CA ARG A 91 22.31 13.99 -14.30
C ARG A 91 21.19 13.04 -13.92
N ARG A 92 20.06 13.13 -14.62
CA ARG A 92 19.00 12.11 -14.58
C ARG A 92 19.51 10.87 -15.31
N VAL A 93 19.53 9.74 -14.62
CA VAL A 93 19.89 8.43 -15.15
C VAL A 93 18.63 7.56 -15.11
N GLU A 94 18.26 7.04 -16.27
CA GLU A 94 17.19 6.06 -16.43
C GLU A 94 17.84 4.69 -16.49
N GLU A 95 17.61 3.86 -15.46
CA GLU A 95 18.05 2.47 -15.44
C GLU A 95 16.85 1.58 -15.74
N VAL A 96 16.94 0.77 -16.79
CA VAL A 96 15.97 -0.28 -17.06
C VAL A 96 16.29 -1.40 -16.08
N VAL A 97 15.56 -1.43 -14.96
CA VAL A 97 15.73 -2.48 -13.97
C VAL A 97 14.82 -3.63 -14.39
N ASP A 98 15.42 -4.79 -14.65
CA ASP A 98 14.69 -6.05 -14.68
C ASP A 98 14.11 -6.26 -13.27
N ALA A 99 12.86 -5.81 -13.07
CA ALA A 99 12.16 -6.10 -11.84
C ALA A 99 12.10 -7.62 -11.69
N GLU A 100 12.54 -8.16 -10.54
CA GLU A 100 12.36 -9.58 -10.24
C GLU A 100 10.91 -9.97 -10.61
N PRO A 101 10.72 -11.04 -11.40
CA PRO A 101 9.40 -11.39 -11.90
C PRO A 101 8.50 -11.74 -10.72
N LYS A 102 7.73 -10.76 -10.26
CA LYS A 102 6.70 -10.96 -9.24
C LYS A 102 5.52 -11.65 -9.90
N GLU A 103 5.10 -12.79 -9.36
CA GLU A 103 3.82 -13.39 -9.70
C GLU A 103 2.70 -12.52 -9.09
N TYR A 104 1.64 -12.24 -9.86
CA TYR A 104 0.49 -11.48 -9.38
C TYR A 104 -0.79 -12.30 -9.48
N LEU A 105 -1.62 -12.20 -8.45
CA LEU A 105 -2.96 -12.75 -8.38
C LEU A 105 -3.97 -11.64 -8.69
N ARG A 106 -4.97 -11.97 -9.51
CA ARG A 106 -6.11 -11.08 -9.78
C ARG A 106 -7.10 -11.18 -8.62
N ILE A 107 -7.34 -10.05 -7.97
CA ILE A 107 -8.16 -9.93 -6.76
C ILE A 107 -9.38 -9.06 -7.04
N GLU A 108 -10.55 -9.50 -6.58
CA GLU A 108 -11.83 -8.79 -6.74
C GLU A 108 -12.53 -8.48 -5.42
N PHE A 109 -11.79 -8.42 -4.30
CA PHE A 109 -12.34 -8.19 -2.95
C PHE A 109 -13.33 -7.03 -2.89
N GLY A 110 -12.98 -5.90 -3.52
CA GLY A 110 -13.85 -4.74 -3.58
C GLY A 110 -15.15 -5.00 -4.33
N LYS A 111 -15.18 -5.83 -5.39
CA LYS A 111 -16.45 -6.22 -6.03
C LYS A 111 -17.23 -7.25 -5.22
N GLU A 112 -16.54 -8.27 -4.70
CA GLU A 112 -17.16 -9.36 -3.94
C GLU A 112 -17.89 -8.84 -2.70
N LYS A 113 -17.27 -7.90 -1.99
CA LYS A 113 -17.87 -7.21 -0.83
C LYS A 113 -19.22 -6.56 -1.12
N TYR A 114 -19.45 -6.09 -2.35
CA TYR A 114 -20.67 -5.39 -2.72
C TYR A 114 -21.67 -6.29 -3.46
N LYS A 115 -21.18 -7.31 -4.19
CA LYS A 115 -22.02 -8.24 -4.95
C LYS A 115 -22.80 -9.19 -4.04
N ASP A 116 -22.12 -9.80 -3.07
CA ASP A 116 -22.71 -10.76 -2.14
C ASP A 116 -22.06 -10.61 -0.78
N LYS A 117 -22.70 -9.81 0.07
CA LYS A 117 -22.20 -9.52 1.42
C LYS A 117 -22.16 -10.75 2.30
N GLU A 118 -23.13 -11.67 2.18
CA GLU A 118 -23.24 -12.82 3.07
C GLU A 118 -22.13 -13.83 2.78
N THR A 119 -21.95 -14.17 1.50
CA THR A 119 -20.85 -15.04 1.08
C THR A 119 -19.49 -14.42 1.38
N PHE A 120 -19.33 -13.11 1.17
CA PHE A 120 -18.10 -12.40 1.52
C PHE A 120 -17.80 -12.44 3.02
N GLN A 121 -18.81 -12.27 3.88
CA GLN A 121 -18.63 -12.38 5.33
C GLN A 121 -18.26 -13.80 5.76
N ARG A 122 -18.91 -14.83 5.21
CA ARG A 122 -18.54 -16.24 5.46
C ARG A 122 -17.08 -16.52 5.07
N LYS A 123 -16.64 -15.98 3.93
CA LYS A 123 -15.25 -16.06 3.47
C LYS A 123 -14.27 -15.37 4.43
N LEU A 124 -14.63 -14.21 4.97
CA LEU A 124 -13.82 -13.50 5.98
C LEU A 124 -13.75 -14.27 7.31
N GLU A 125 -14.84 -14.92 7.73
CA GLU A 125 -14.90 -15.72 8.95
C GLU A 125 -13.92 -16.91 8.93
N GLY A 126 -13.68 -17.50 7.75
CA GLY A 126 -12.68 -18.56 7.56
C GLY A 126 -11.23 -18.08 7.59
N LEU A 127 -10.98 -16.76 7.50
CA LEU A 127 -9.64 -16.20 7.60
C LEU A 127 -9.20 -16.08 9.06
N ASP A 128 -7.88 -16.15 9.27
CA ASP A 128 -7.31 -15.77 10.57
C ASP A 128 -7.47 -14.25 10.80
N THR A 129 -7.29 -13.81 12.04
CA THR A 129 -7.54 -12.43 12.45
C THR A 129 -6.75 -11.43 11.60
N LYS A 130 -5.46 -11.69 11.33
CA LYS A 130 -4.61 -10.75 10.59
C LYS A 130 -5.00 -10.67 9.12
N ASP A 131 -5.30 -11.80 8.51
CA ASP A 131 -5.75 -11.86 7.11
C ASP A 131 -7.10 -11.19 6.94
N ARG A 132 -8.04 -11.42 7.88
CA ARG A 132 -9.34 -10.73 7.91
C ARG A 132 -9.16 -9.23 8.02
N GLU A 133 -8.38 -8.78 8.99
CA GLU A 133 -8.09 -7.35 9.19
C GLU A 133 -7.47 -6.72 7.93
N TYR A 134 -6.57 -7.43 7.25
CA TYR A 134 -5.97 -6.96 6.00
C TYR A 134 -7.01 -6.73 4.91
N VAL A 135 -7.88 -7.71 4.68
CA VAL A 135 -8.93 -7.62 3.66
C VAL A 135 -9.97 -6.55 4.01
N GLU A 136 -10.37 -6.43 5.27
CA GLU A 136 -11.42 -5.50 5.69
C GLU A 136 -10.97 -4.04 5.74
N ASN A 137 -9.70 -3.78 6.09
CA ASN A 137 -9.22 -2.44 6.38
C ASN A 137 -8.51 -1.76 5.22
N LEU A 138 -8.18 -2.47 4.12
CA LEU A 138 -7.67 -1.79 2.93
C LEU A 138 -8.80 -1.28 2.03
N PRO A 139 -8.63 -0.12 1.37
CA PRO A 139 -9.66 0.51 0.54
C PRO A 139 -9.74 -0.16 -0.84
N TRP A 140 -10.11 -1.43 -0.89
CA TRP A 140 -10.26 -2.17 -2.14
C TRP A 140 -11.32 -1.53 -3.06
N PRO A 141 -10.97 -1.13 -4.29
CA PRO A 141 -11.88 -0.45 -5.19
C PRO A 141 -12.89 -1.42 -5.83
N LEU A 142 -13.98 -0.90 -6.38
CA LEU A 142 -15.01 -1.66 -7.12
C LEU A 142 -14.54 -2.17 -8.50
N GLN A 143 -13.27 -2.57 -8.61
CA GLN A 143 -12.64 -3.07 -9.82
C GLN A 143 -11.62 -4.16 -9.47
N PRO A 144 -11.21 -5.01 -10.43
CA PRO A 144 -10.15 -5.96 -10.20
C PRO A 144 -8.84 -5.22 -9.93
N VAL A 145 -8.02 -5.76 -9.04
CA VAL A 145 -6.64 -5.33 -8.81
C VAL A 145 -5.70 -6.54 -8.87
N TYR A 146 -4.41 -6.30 -9.02
CA TYR A 146 -3.39 -7.33 -9.10
C TYR A 146 -2.49 -7.21 -7.87
N HIS A 147 -2.51 -8.23 -7.02
CA HIS A 147 -1.70 -8.27 -5.81
C HIS A 147 -0.56 -9.26 -6.00
N VAL A 148 0.64 -8.94 -5.51
CA VAL A 148 1.77 -9.89 -5.52
C VAL A 148 1.37 -11.19 -4.82
N ALA A 149 1.78 -12.33 -5.37
CA ALA A 149 1.51 -13.66 -4.81
C ALA A 149 2.43 -13.97 -3.62
N ASP A 150 2.46 -13.06 -2.64
CA ASP A 150 3.18 -13.23 -1.37
C ASP A 150 2.49 -14.27 -0.48
N GLU A 151 3.12 -14.62 0.64
CA GLU A 151 2.62 -15.65 1.55
C GLU A 151 1.25 -15.31 2.14
N ARG A 152 0.97 -14.02 2.42
CA ARG A 152 -0.32 -13.56 2.92
C ARG A 152 -1.39 -13.78 1.88
N MET A 153 -1.19 -13.27 0.67
CA MET A 153 -2.20 -13.34 -0.38
C MET A 153 -2.44 -14.78 -0.82
N LYS A 154 -1.39 -15.61 -0.92
CA LYS A 154 -1.51 -17.05 -1.17
C LYS A 154 -2.39 -17.72 -0.11
N ARG A 155 -2.14 -17.45 1.17
CA ARG A 155 -2.92 -18.02 2.28
C ARG A 155 -4.39 -17.57 2.26
N ILE A 156 -4.66 -16.30 1.99
CA ILE A 156 -6.03 -15.76 1.86
C ILE A 156 -6.76 -16.46 0.72
N MET A 157 -6.14 -16.51 -0.46
CA MET A 157 -6.76 -17.08 -1.65
C MET A 157 -6.99 -18.59 -1.53
N GLU A 158 -6.12 -19.32 -0.84
CA GLU A 158 -6.30 -20.75 -0.58
C GLU A 158 -7.52 -21.01 0.32
N LYS A 159 -7.66 -20.25 1.40
CA LYS A 159 -8.83 -20.35 2.29
C LYS A 159 -10.14 -19.98 1.58
N TRP A 160 -10.10 -19.01 0.67
CA TRP A 160 -11.29 -18.59 -0.09
C TRP A 160 -11.77 -19.61 -1.12
N LYS A 161 -10.88 -20.37 -1.76
CA LYS A 161 -11.27 -21.47 -2.67
C LYS A 161 -12.02 -22.59 -1.94
N GLY A 162 -11.71 -22.82 -0.67
CA GLY A 162 -12.39 -23.82 0.16
C GLY A 162 -13.73 -23.37 0.73
N ALA A 163 -14.13 -22.11 0.49
CA ALA A 163 -15.33 -21.50 1.07
C ALA A 163 -16.47 -21.30 0.06
N ASP A 164 -16.34 -21.82 -1.17
CA ASP A 164 -17.38 -21.84 -2.20
C ASP A 164 -18.38 -22.99 -1.98
#